data_AF-A0A2U1YWB0-F1
#
_entry.id   AF-A0A2U1YWB0-F1
#
_cell.length_a   1.000
_cell.length_b   1.000
_cell.length_c   1.000
_cell.angle_alpha   90.00
_cell.angle_beta   90.00
_cell.angle_gamma   90.00
#
_symmetry.space_group_name_H-M   'P 1'
#
loop_
_entity.id
_entity.type
_entity.pdbx_description
1 polymer ?
#
loop_
_entity_poly.entity_id
_entity_poly.type
_entity_poly.pdbx_seq_one_letter_code
_entity_poly.pdbx_strand_id
1 'polypeptide(L)' 'MTNAFSQISHADGRAYYQGTPLSLADAQIMLNDDILRRTVRVGAYLRVDDAGRLVLVNGPALRRSVNRPPTFSPRAGRQE' A
#
# COMPACT_ATOMS: atom_id res chain seq x y z
N MET A 1 4.78 -26.16 7.41
CA MET A 1 3.70 -25.53 8.20
C MET A 1 3.67 -24.06 7.83
N THR A 2 2.50 -23.51 7.51
CA THR A 2 2.35 -22.10 7.12
C THR A 2 2.13 -21.27 8.38
N ASN A 3 2.93 -20.22 8.60
CA ASN A 3 2.71 -19.31 9.73
C ASN A 3 1.37 -18.60 9.58
N ALA A 4 0.56 -18.62 10.64
CA ALA A 4 -0.70 -17.92 10.73
C ALA A 4 -0.58 -16.74 11.70
N PHE A 5 -1.19 -15.61 11.35
CA PHE A 5 -1.12 -14.36 12.09
C PHE A 5 -2.52 -13.96 12.55
N SER A 6 -2.73 -13.90 13.87
CA SER A 6 -3.99 -13.43 14.47
C SER A 6 -4.05 -11.92 14.66
N GLN A 7 -2.92 -11.25 14.50
CA GLN A 7 -2.80 -9.81 14.67
C GLN A 7 -1.80 -9.24 13.66
N ILE A 8 -2.16 -8.10 13.08
CA ILE A 8 -1.28 -7.26 12.27
C ILE A 8 -1.30 -5.87 12.88
N SER A 9 -0.13 -5.32 13.17
CA SER A 9 -0.01 -3.96 13.73
C SER A 9 0.56 -3.02 12.67
N HIS A 10 0.07 -1.80 12.60
CA HIS A 10 0.75 -0.74 11.89
C HIS A 10 2.11 -0.45 12.53
N ALA A 11 3.05 0.07 11.75
CA ALA A 11 4.35 0.52 12.25
C ALA A 11 4.25 1.64 13.32
N ASP A 12 3.11 2.32 13.42
CA ASP A 12 2.82 3.31 14.46
C ASP A 12 2.23 2.71 15.76
N GLY A 13 2.07 1.37 15.80
CA GLY A 13 1.55 0.62 16.94
C GLY A 13 0.04 0.42 16.94
N ARG A 14 -0.71 0.99 15.99
CA ARG A 14 -2.17 0.76 15.89
C ARG A 14 -2.47 -0.63 15.35
N ALA A 15 -3.55 -1.26 15.80
CA ALA A 15 -3.99 -2.52 15.21
C ALA A 15 -4.53 -2.27 13.79
N TYR A 16 -3.94 -2.94 12.79
CA TYR A 16 -4.48 -3.00 11.44
C TYR A 16 -5.52 -4.13 11.33
N TYR A 17 -5.19 -5.29 11.91
CA TYR A 17 -6.06 -6.45 11.94
C TYR A 17 -5.92 -7.18 13.28
N GLN A 18 -7.04 -7.67 13.80
CA GLN A 18 -7.09 -8.55 14.96
C GLN A 18 -8.30 -9.47 14.82
N GLY A 19 -8.07 -10.78 14.85
CA GLY A 19 -9.16 -11.75 14.66
C GLY A 19 -8.66 -13.17 14.41
N THR A 20 -9.41 -13.88 13.59
CA THR A 20 -9.10 -15.25 13.19
C THR A 20 -7.69 -15.34 12.60
N PRO A 21 -6.87 -16.33 12.97
CA PRO A 21 -5.56 -16.50 12.36
C PRO A 21 -5.69 -16.61 10.84
N LEU A 22 -4.97 -15.76 10.11
CA LEU A 22 -4.94 -15.77 8.66
C LEU A 22 -3.51 -15.97 8.16
N SER A 23 -3.36 -16.56 6.98
CA SER A 23 -2.04 -16.80 6.40
C SER A 23 -1.43 -15.49 5.89
N LEU A 24 -0.13 -15.49 5.60
CA LEU A 24 0.50 -14.35 4.93
C LEU A 24 -0.17 -14.01 3.59
N ALA A 25 -0.60 -15.03 2.85
CA ALA A 25 -1.26 -14.84 1.56
C ALA A 25 -2.62 -14.14 1.74
N ASP A 26 -3.41 -14.57 2.72
CA ASP A 26 -4.70 -13.95 3.05
C ASP A 26 -4.51 -12.50 3.52
N ALA A 27 -3.50 -12.26 4.35
CA ALA A 27 -3.13 -10.92 4.81
C ALA A 27 -2.81 -10.00 3.63
N GLN A 28 -2.10 -10.53 2.63
CA GLN A 28 -1.72 -9.79 1.43
C GLN A 28 -2.91 -9.47 0.53
N ILE A 29 -3.87 -10.39 0.42
CA ILE A 29 -5.14 -10.15 -0.29
C ILE A 29 -5.93 -9.05 0.41
N MET A 30 -6.08 -9.14 1.74
CA MET A 30 -6.77 -8.13 2.54
C MET A 30 -6.12 -6.74 2.40
N LEU A 31 -4.78 -6.67 2.42
CA LEU A 31 -4.05 -5.42 2.18
C LEU A 31 -4.37 -4.84 0.79
N ASN A 32 -4.35 -5.66 -0.25
CA ASN A 32 -4.63 -5.19 -1.61
C ASN A 32 -6.06 -4.64 -1.74
N ASP A 33 -7.04 -5.32 -1.15
CA ASP A 33 -8.43 -4.86 -1.11
C ASP A 33 -8.56 -3.53 -0.38
N ASP A 34 -7.86 -3.35 0.74
CA ASP A 34 -7.86 -2.11 1.51
C ASP A 34 -7.16 -0.95 0.78
N ILE A 35 -6.09 -1.23 0.03
CA ILE A 35 -5.47 -0.24 -0.86
C ILE A 35 -6.46 0.19 -1.95
N LEU A 36 -7.20 -0.75 -2.55
CA LEU A 36 -8.22 -0.46 -3.56
C LEU A 36 -9.40 0.34 -2.98
N ARG A 37 -9.81 0.03 -1.74
CA ARG A 37 -10.85 0.75 -0.99
C ARG A 37 -10.38 2.09 -0.43
N ARG A 38 -9.09 2.42 -0.56
CA ARG A 38 -8.45 3.65 -0.04
C ARG A 38 -8.50 3.75 1.49
N THR A 39 -8.67 2.63 2.19
CA THR A 39 -8.56 2.54 3.66
C THR A 39 -7.09 2.48 4.08
N VAL A 40 -6.25 1.86 3.26
CA VAL A 40 -4.79 1.82 3.40
C VAL A 40 -4.11 2.62 2.29
N ARG A 41 -2.96 3.25 2.58
CA ARG A 41 -2.21 4.05 1.61
C ARG A 41 -1.61 3.17 0.52
N VAL A 42 -1.67 3.65 -0.72
CA VAL A 42 -0.94 3.06 -1.85
C VAL A 42 0.55 3.05 -1.53
N GLY A 43 1.19 1.89 -1.73
CA GLY A 43 2.59 1.65 -1.40
C GLY A 43 2.81 1.09 0.01
N ALA A 44 1.76 0.88 0.81
CA ALA A 44 1.88 0.10 2.04
C ALA A 44 2.22 -1.36 1.75
N TYR A 45 2.96 -1.99 2.67
CA TYR A 45 3.40 -3.39 2.54
C TYR A 45 3.44 -4.08 3.90
N LEU A 46 3.29 -5.40 3.89
CA LEU A 46 3.43 -6.24 5.06
C LEU A 46 4.91 -6.63 5.26
N ARG A 47 5.37 -6.61 6.51
CA ARG A 47 6.70 -7.03 6.93
C ARG A 47 6.58 -7.92 8.15
N VAL A 48 7.37 -8.98 8.23
CA VAL A 48 7.55 -9.74 9.47
C VAL A 48 8.67 -9.08 10.29
N ASP A 49 8.42 -8.74 11.54
CA ASP A 49 9.45 -8.19 12.45
C ASP A 49 10.34 -9.28 13.04
N ASP A 50 11.42 -8.89 13.74
CA ASP A 50 12.36 -9.81 14.37
C ASP A 50 11.70 -10.74 15.41
N ALA A 51 10.58 -10.33 16.02
CA ALA A 51 9.76 -11.16 16.91
C ALA A 51 8.75 -12.06 16.17
N GLY A 52 8.79 -12.10 14.84
CA GLY A 52 7.92 -12.94 14.02
C GLY A 52 6.49 -12.43 13.88
N ARG A 53 6.19 -11.17 14.24
CA ARG A 53 4.84 -10.61 14.07
C ARG A 53 4.72 -9.92 12.72
N LEU A 54 3.51 -9.94 12.18
CA LEU A 54 3.21 -9.26 10.93
C LEU A 54 2.89 -7.79 11.21
N VAL A 55 3.55 -6.91 10.48
CA VAL A 55 3.49 -5.46 10.64
C VAL A 55 3.15 -4.80 9.31
N LEU A 56 2.14 -3.94 9.30
CA LEU A 56 1.79 -3.10 8.16
C LEU A 56 2.63 -1.82 8.18
N VAL A 57 3.48 -1.66 7.17
CA VAL A 57 4.33 -0.48 7.01
C VAL A 57 3.75 0.40 5.92
N ASN A 58 3.57 1.67 6.21
CA ASN A 58 3.30 2.66 5.17
C ASN A 58 4.58 2.87 4.37
N GLY A 59 4.59 2.45 3.11
CA GLY A 59 5.72 2.73 2.23
C GLY A 59 5.89 4.22 1.99
N PRO A 60 7.04 4.64 1.45
CA PRO A 60 7.24 6.02 1.03
C PRO A 60 6.06 6.37 0.14
N ALA A 61 5.35 7.45 0.47
CA ALA A 61 4.21 7.89 -0.33
C ALA A 61 4.71 7.98 -1.77
N LEU A 62 4.28 7.04 -2.63
CA LEU A 62 4.50 7.13 -4.06
C LEU A 62 3.84 8.44 -4.42
N ARG A 63 4.66 9.50 -4.54
CA ARG A 63 4.16 10.83 -4.86
C ARG A 63 3.35 10.61 -6.10
N ARG A 64 2.05 10.82 -5.98
CA ARG A 64 1.06 10.78 -7.05
C ARG A 64 1.73 11.49 -8.22
N SER A 65 2.29 10.71 -9.15
CA SER A 65 2.84 11.25 -10.38
C SER A 65 1.61 11.85 -11.01
N VAL A 66 1.52 13.17 -10.88
CA VAL A 66 0.40 13.93 -11.36
C VAL A 66 0.44 13.63 -12.84
N ASN A 67 -0.58 12.93 -13.34
CA ASN A 67 -0.93 12.93 -14.75
C ASN A 67 -1.14 14.39 -15.13
N ARG A 68 -0.04 15.13 -15.35
CA ARG A 68 -0.07 16.38 -16.08
C ARG A 68 -0.05 15.91 -17.53
N PRO A 69 -1.17 15.96 -18.25
CA PRO A 69 -1.14 15.71 -19.68
C PRO A 69 -0.07 16.65 -20.27
N PRO A 70 0.76 16.19 -21.22
CA PRO A 70 1.67 17.08 -21.90
C PRO A 70 0.82 18.19 -22.50
N THR A 71 1.04 19.43 -22.05
CA THR A 71 0.44 20.60 -22.67
C THR A 71 1.05 20.70 -24.06
N PHE A 72 0.38 20.12 -25.04
CA PHE A 72 0.67 20.37 -26.45
C PHE A 72 0.24 21.82 -26.71
N SER A 73 1.17 22.76 -26.55
CA SER A 73 1.00 24.10 -27.09
C SER A 73 1.01 23.95 -28.62
N PRO A 74 -0.10 24.23 -29.34
CA PRO A 74 -0.03 24.33 -30.78
C PRO A 74 0.85 25.55 -31.06
N ARG A 75 2.06 25.30 -31.56
CA ARG A 75 2.93 26.37 -32.03
C ARG A 75 2.30 26.92 -33.32
N ALA A 76 1.31 27.79 -33.16
CA ALA A 76 0.91 28.73 -34.18
C ALA A 76 2.07 29.73 -34.32
N GLY A 77 2.94 29.47 -35.30
CA GLY A 77 4.11 30.26 -35.63
C GLY A 77 4.34 30.21 -37.13
N ARG A 78 3.58 31.06 -37.82
CA ARG A 78 3.65 31.51 -39.22
C ARG A 78 5.07 31.93 -39.65
N GLN A 79 5.28 31.94 -40.98
CA GLN A 79 6.39 32.49 -41.81
C GLN A 79 7.27 31.35 -42.40
N GLU A 80 7.43 31.15 -43.70
CA GLU A 80 7.12 31.90 -44.95
C GLU A 80 6.58 30.95 -46.03
#